data_AF-A0A5P1F334-F1
#
_entry.id   AF-A0A5P1F334-F1
#
_cell.length_a   1.000
_cell.length_b   1.000
_cell.length_c   1.000
_cell.angle_alpha   90.00
_cell.angle_beta   90.00
_cell.angle_gamma   90.00
#
_symmetry.space_group_name_H-M   'P 1'
#
loop_
_entity.id
_entity.type
_entity.pdbx_description
1 polymer ?
#
loop_
_entity_poly.entity_id
_entity_poly.type
_entity_poly.pdbx_seq_one_letter_code
_entity_poly.pdbx_strand_id
1 'polypeptide(L)'
;MVKIYHFKMEESLKPMDAEKLRENAHKMVDFIADYYKSLESYPVLSQVKPGYLRELLPHSALYRPESLQDVLDDIRQKIMAGITHWQSPNYFAYYPSKAPTVAQLDSLAKCSVLHLTLWVSVG
;
A
#
# COMPACT_ATOMS: atom_id res chain seq x y z
N MET A 1 21.24 33.17 10.31
CA MET A 1 21.79 32.88 8.97
C MET A 1 22.12 31.39 8.92
N VAL A 2 21.15 30.54 8.56
CA VAL A 2 21.33 29.09 8.45
C VAL A 2 21.31 28.77 6.96
N LYS A 3 22.46 28.33 6.44
CA LYS A 3 22.59 27.85 5.06
C LYS A 3 21.93 26.48 5.00
N ILE A 4 20.69 26.44 4.52
CA ILE A 4 20.02 25.21 4.12
C ILE A 4 20.82 24.68 2.92
N TYR A 5 21.53 23.59 3.14
CA TYR A 5 22.41 22.97 2.17
C TYR A 5 21.62 22.58 0.92
N HIS A 6 21.96 23.22 -0.21
CA HIS A 6 22.01 22.68 -1.56
C HIS A 6 21.17 21.40 -1.79
N PHE A 7 19.85 21.55 -1.81
CA PHE A 7 19.01 20.67 -2.62
C PHE A 7 19.08 21.22 -4.04
N LYS A 8 19.63 20.44 -4.97
CA LYS A 8 19.70 20.79 -6.39
C LYS A 8 18.26 20.83 -6.92
N MET A 9 17.70 22.04 -6.92
CA MET A 9 16.38 22.40 -7.44
C MET A 9 16.39 22.31 -8.97
N GLU A 10 16.48 21.10 -9.53
CA GLU A 10 16.51 20.92 -10.98
C GLU A 10 15.90 19.59 -11.46
N GLU A 11 14.90 19.09 -10.76
CA GLU A 11 13.92 18.19 -11.36
C GLU A 11 12.53 18.72 -10.95
N SER A 12 11.79 19.19 -11.95
CA SER A 12 10.49 19.83 -11.82
C SER A 12 9.59 19.10 -10.80
N LEU A 13 9.12 19.81 -9.78
CA LEU A 13 8.00 19.40 -8.95
C LEU A 13 6.76 19.22 -9.85
N LYS A 14 6.60 18.04 -10.44
CA LYS A 14 5.29 17.49 -10.78
C LYS A 14 4.81 16.73 -9.54
N PRO A 15 3.81 17.24 -8.80
CA PRO A 15 3.26 16.54 -7.63
C PRO A 15 2.75 15.14 -7.96
N MET A 16 2.42 14.91 -9.23
CA MET A 16 2.01 13.63 -9.78
C MET A 16 2.57 13.50 -11.21
N ASP A 17 3.24 12.38 -11.47
CA ASP A 17 3.64 11.96 -12.81
C ASP A 17 2.68 10.87 -13.28
N ALA A 18 1.88 11.16 -14.30
CA ALA A 18 0.84 10.25 -14.78
C ALA A 18 1.40 8.92 -15.32
N GLU A 19 2.60 8.93 -15.91
CA GLU A 19 3.23 7.72 -16.44
C GLU A 19 3.76 6.86 -15.30
N LYS A 20 4.44 7.47 -14.32
CA LYS A 20 4.88 6.76 -13.11
C LYS A 20 3.70 6.25 -12.29
N LEU A 21 2.60 7.00 -12.21
CA LEU A 21 1.37 6.56 -11.57
C LEU A 21 0.82 5.32 -12.26
N ARG A 22 0.70 5.34 -13.59
CA ARG A 22 0.19 4.21 -14.36
C ARG A 22 1.06 2.97 -14.16
N GLU A 23 2.37 3.11 -14.29
CA GLU A 23 3.33 2.01 -14.10
C GLU A 23 3.21 1.39 -12.69
N ASN A 24 3.25 2.24 -11.65
CA ASN A 24 3.19 1.78 -10.27
C ASN A 24 1.80 1.23 -9.89
N ALA A 25 0.73 1.79 -10.44
CA ALA A 25 -0.62 1.29 -10.24
C ALA A 25 -0.79 -0.11 -10.83
N HIS A 26 -0.25 -0.37 -12.03
CA HIS A 26 -0.26 -1.72 -12.60
C HIS A 26 0.46 -2.73 -11.70
N LYS A 27 1.66 -2.40 -11.23
CA LYS A 27 2.41 -3.27 -10.29
C LYS A 27 1.63 -3.55 -9.02
N MET A 28 0.95 -2.55 -8.46
CA MET A 28 0.11 -2.71 -7.27
C MET A 28 -1.13 -3.58 -7.54
N VAL A 29 -1.78 -3.38 -8.68
CA VAL A 29 -2.96 -4.18 -9.07
C VAL A 29 -2.57 -5.64 -9.27
N ASP A 30 -1.45 -5.90 -9.96
CA ASP A 30 -0.91 -7.26 -10.16
C ASP A 30 -0.60 -7.91 -8.82
N PHE A 31 0.03 -7.17 -7.91
CA PHE A 31 0.33 -7.63 -6.55
C PHE A 31 -0.94 -8.04 -5.77
N ILE A 32 -1.98 -7.19 -5.79
CA ILE A 32 -3.26 -7.49 -5.12
C ILE A 32 -3.93 -8.70 -5.77
N ALA A 33 -3.95 -8.77 -7.10
CA ALA A 33 -4.55 -9.89 -7.82
C ALA A 33 -3.87 -11.21 -7.47
N ASP A 34 -2.54 -11.24 -7.43
CA ASP A 34 -1.78 -12.44 -7.08
C ASP A 34 -1.92 -12.83 -5.60
N TYR A 35 -2.08 -11.85 -4.71
CA TYR A 35 -2.46 -12.10 -3.32
C TYR A 35 -3.81 -12.83 -3.21
N TYR A 36 -4.85 -12.37 -3.92
CA TYR A 36 -6.16 -13.04 -3.91
C TYR A 36 -6.12 -14.43 -4.54
N LYS A 37 -5.32 -14.65 -5.60
CA LYS A 37 -5.13 -15.99 -6.20
C LYS A 37 -4.47 -16.97 -5.24
N SER A 38 -3.53 -16.49 -4.44
CA SER A 38 -2.75 -17.31 -3.49
C SER A 38 -3.33 -17.32 -2.07
N LEU A 39 -4.49 -16.70 -1.85
CA LEU A 39 -5.03 -16.43 -0.52
C LEU A 39 -5.26 -17.69 0.33
N GLU A 40 -5.64 -18.80 -0.30
CA GLU A 40 -5.86 -20.09 0.36
C GLU A 40 -4.56 -20.76 0.84
N SER A 41 -3.41 -20.36 0.29
CA SER A 41 -2.10 -20.86 0.72
C SER A 41 -1.62 -20.24 2.04
N TYR A 42 -2.21 -19.12 2.46
CA TYR A 42 -1.86 -18.46 3.71
C TYR A 42 -2.66 -19.03 4.90
N PRO A 43 -2.04 -19.14 6.09
CA PRO A 43 -2.78 -19.47 7.31
C PRO A 43 -3.78 -18.35 7.60
N VAL A 44 -5.06 -18.69 7.77
CA VAL A 44 -6.15 -17.71 7.96
C VAL A 44 -5.87 -16.76 9.13
N LEU A 45 -5.43 -17.29 10.26
CA LEU A 45 -5.01 -16.53 11.44
C LEU A 45 -3.49 -16.38 11.42
N SER A 46 -3.01 -15.16 11.66
CA SER A 46 -1.56 -14.92 11.79
C SER A 46 -0.95 -15.74 12.94
N GLN A 47 0.25 -16.26 12.70
CA GLN A 47 0.99 -17.11 13.64
C GLN A 47 2.20 -16.40 14.27
N VAL A 48 2.37 -15.10 14.03
CA VAL A 48 3.52 -14.33 14.52
C VAL A 48 3.34 -13.92 15.98
N LYS A 49 4.47 -13.63 16.65
CA LYS A 49 4.45 -13.07 18.00
C LYS A 49 4.20 -11.56 17.98
N PRO A 50 3.54 -11.01 19.02
CA PRO A 50 3.48 -9.57 19.20
C PRO A 50 4.88 -8.95 19.20
N GLY A 51 5.05 -7.86 18.45
CA GLY A 51 6.32 -7.13 18.35
C GLY A 51 7.29 -7.62 17.27
N TYR A 52 7.03 -8.74 16.58
CA TYR A 52 7.95 -9.32 15.58
C TYR A 52 8.40 -8.31 14.51
N LEU A 53 7.48 -7.45 14.04
CA LEU A 53 7.75 -6.53 12.95
C LEU A 53 8.79 -5.44 13.35
N ARG A 54 8.88 -5.11 14.64
CA ARG A 54 9.83 -4.11 15.15
C ARG A 54 11.29 -4.57 14.99
N GLU A 55 11.53 -5.86 14.99
CA GLU A 55 12.87 -6.45 14.80
C GLU A 55 13.25 -6.53 13.31
N LEU A 56 12.26 -6.51 12.40
CA LEU A 56 12.46 -6.64 10.95
C LEU A 56 12.55 -5.30 10.22
N LEU A 57 12.07 -4.22 10.83
CA LEU A 57 12.03 -2.88 10.25
C LEU A 57 13.17 -2.01 10.78
N PRO A 58 13.70 -1.07 9.96
CA PRO A 58 14.72 -0.13 10.40
C PRO A 58 14.18 0.77 11.52
N HIS A 59 15.05 1.16 12.45
CA HIS A 59 14.68 2.02 13.58
C HIS A 59 14.38 3.48 13.20
N SER A 60 14.72 3.89 11.99
CA SER A 60 14.50 5.23 11.46
C SER A 60 14.04 5.17 10.01
N ALA A 61 13.29 6.19 9.57
CA ALA A 61 12.95 6.36 8.17
C ALA A 61 14.22 6.46 7.31
N LEU A 62 14.14 5.94 6.08
CA LEU A 62 15.26 5.98 5.16
C LEU A 62 15.47 7.40 4.63
N TYR A 63 16.73 7.79 4.53
CA TYR A 63 17.13 9.10 4.00
C TYR A 63 17.00 9.19 2.47
N ARG A 64 16.86 8.06 1.79
CA ARG A 64 16.71 7.97 0.34
C ARG A 64 15.42 7.24 -0.01
N PRO A 65 14.74 7.62 -1.11
CA PRO A 65 13.57 6.90 -1.57
C PRO A 65 13.95 5.49 -2.00
N GLU A 66 13.11 4.52 -1.63
CA GLU A 66 13.16 3.15 -2.13
C GLU A 66 12.28 3.00 -3.38
N SER A 67 12.53 1.96 -4.17
CA SER A 67 11.64 1.64 -5.28
C SER A 67 10.34 1.02 -4.76
N LEU A 68 9.26 1.15 -5.52
CA LEU A 68 8.01 0.46 -5.19
C LEU A 68 8.21 -1.06 -5.10
N GLN A 69 9.11 -1.63 -5.90
CA GLN A 69 9.37 -3.06 -5.90
C GLN A 69 9.94 -3.52 -4.55
N ASP A 70 10.91 -2.78 -4.01
CA ASP A 70 11.52 -3.08 -2.71
C ASP A 70 10.45 -3.06 -1.60
N VAL A 71 9.56 -2.07 -1.65
CA VAL A 71 8.43 -1.96 -0.71
C VAL A 71 7.47 -3.14 -0.85
N LEU A 72 7.11 -3.54 -2.07
CA LEU A 72 6.23 -4.70 -2.30
C LEU A 72 6.88 -6.01 -1.85
N ASP A 73 8.19 -6.15 -2.02
CA ASP A 73 8.96 -7.31 -1.54
C ASP A 73 8.99 -7.36 -0.01
N ASP A 74 9.19 -6.21 0.64
CA ASP A 74 9.10 -6.08 2.10
C ASP A 74 7.71 -6.42 2.63
N ILE A 75 6.64 -6.01 1.93
CA ILE A 75 5.27 -6.41 2.27
C ILE A 75 5.14 -7.94 2.22
N ARG A 76 5.62 -8.60 1.16
CA ARG A 76 5.54 -10.06 1.02
C ARG A 76 6.31 -10.78 2.11
N GLN A 77 7.54 -10.35 2.39
CA GLN A 77 8.44 -11.08 3.27
C GLN A 77 8.19 -10.79 4.76
N LYS A 78 7.87 -9.55 5.10
CA LYS A 78 7.80 -9.09 6.49
C LYS A 78 6.38 -8.92 6.98
N ILE A 79 5.45 -8.48 6.13
CA ILE A 79 4.10 -8.10 6.58
C ILE A 79 3.09 -9.24 6.40
N MET A 80 3.13 -9.97 5.28
CA MET A 80 2.11 -10.99 4.97
C MET A 80 1.96 -12.06 6.06
N ALA A 81 3.07 -12.48 6.71
CA ALA A 81 3.01 -13.44 7.81
C ALA A 81 2.22 -12.91 9.04
N GLY A 82 2.21 -11.60 9.24
CA GLY A 82 1.52 -10.93 10.34
C GLY A 82 0.05 -10.60 10.06
N ILE A 83 -0.45 -10.87 8.87
CA ILE A 83 -1.83 -10.57 8.49
C ILE A 83 -2.73 -11.74 8.87
N THR A 84 -3.85 -11.43 9.50
CA THR A 84 -5.00 -12.35 9.54
C THR A 84 -5.78 -12.13 8.24
N HIS A 85 -6.00 -13.18 7.47
CA HIS A 85 -6.55 -13.09 6.12
C HIS A 85 -8.08 -13.17 6.14
N TRP A 86 -8.73 -12.05 6.47
CA TRP A 86 -10.20 -11.94 6.58
C TRP A 86 -10.95 -12.26 5.29
N GLN A 87 -10.29 -12.11 4.14
CA GLN A 87 -10.87 -12.41 2.82
C GLN A 87 -10.76 -13.91 2.45
N SER A 88 -10.07 -14.71 3.26
CA SER A 88 -9.92 -16.13 2.99
C SER A 88 -11.29 -16.82 2.98
N PRO A 89 -11.55 -17.74 2.05
CA PRO A 89 -12.79 -18.54 2.06
C PRO A 89 -12.92 -19.38 3.35
N ASN A 90 -11.82 -19.56 4.09
CA ASN A 90 -11.75 -20.31 5.34
C ASN A 90 -11.82 -19.42 6.60
N TYR A 91 -12.16 -18.13 6.46
CA TYR A 91 -12.36 -17.23 7.59
C TYR A 91 -13.80 -17.28 8.11
N PHE A 92 -13.99 -17.87 9.29
CA PHE A 92 -15.31 -18.05 9.93
C PHE A 92 -15.44 -17.34 11.29
N ALA A 93 -14.50 -16.46 11.64
CA ALA A 93 -14.51 -15.73 12.89
C ALA A 93 -15.29 -14.41 12.80
N TYR A 94 -15.87 -13.96 13.92
CA TYR A 94 -16.59 -12.68 14.03
C TYR A 94 -17.71 -12.50 12.99
N TYR A 95 -17.64 -11.42 12.20
CA TYR A 95 -18.57 -11.10 11.12
C TYR A 95 -17.80 -10.98 9.80
N PRO A 96 -18.41 -11.38 8.67
CA PRO A 96 -17.76 -11.28 7.37
C PRO A 96 -17.53 -9.82 7.01
N SER A 97 -16.29 -9.48 6.67
CA SER A 97 -15.92 -8.20 6.06
C SER A 97 -15.57 -8.46 4.61
N LYS A 98 -16.56 -8.54 3.72
CA LYS A 98 -16.31 -8.84 2.30
C LYS A 98 -15.82 -7.60 1.57
N ALA A 99 -14.76 -7.73 0.78
CA ALA A 99 -14.27 -6.68 -0.11
C ALA A 99 -14.48 -7.09 -1.58
N PRO A 100 -15.67 -6.83 -2.18
CA PRO A 100 -15.90 -7.14 -3.59
C PRO A 100 -15.01 -6.27 -4.50
N THR A 101 -14.65 -6.78 -5.67
CA THR A 101 -13.79 -6.09 -6.64
C THR A 101 -14.26 -4.67 -6.96
N VAL A 102 -15.57 -4.46 -7.10
CA VAL A 102 -16.15 -3.14 -7.35
C VAL A 102 -15.84 -2.15 -6.23
N ALA A 103 -15.89 -2.57 -4.96
CA ALA A 103 -15.59 -1.70 -3.83
C ALA A 103 -14.09 -1.35 -3.76
N GLN A 104 -13.21 -2.26 -4.17
CA GLN A 104 -11.77 -2.00 -4.24
C GLN A 104 -11.44 -0.97 -5.33
N LEU A 105 -12.05 -1.11 -6.50
CA LEU A 105 -11.90 -0.15 -7.60
C LEU A 105 -12.49 1.22 -7.25
N ASP A 106 -13.64 1.26 -6.58
CA ASP A 106 -14.24 2.49 -6.06
C ASP A 106 -13.32 3.20 -5.05
N SER A 107 -12.70 2.45 -4.13
CA SER A 107 -11.72 3.01 -3.19
C SER A 107 -10.50 3.61 -3.91
N LEU A 108 -9.98 2.94 -4.95
CA LEU A 108 -8.86 3.44 -5.73
C LEU A 108 -9.22 4.74 -6.47
N ALA A 109 -10.41 4.78 -7.08
CA ALA A 109 -10.93 5.96 -7.75
C ALA A 109 -11.11 7.13 -6.77
N LYS A 110 -11.67 6.87 -5.59
CA LYS A 110 -11.81 7.86 -4.50
C LYS A 110 -10.47 8.46 -4.10
N CYS A 111 -9.47 7.64 -3.77
CA CYS A 111 -8.14 8.15 -3.40
C CYS A 111 -7.47 9.02 -4.48
N SER A 112 -7.80 8.78 -5.76
CA SER A 112 -7.20 9.49 -6.89
C SER A 112 -7.95 10.78 -7.28
N VAL A 113 -9.27 10.83 -7.09
CA VAL A 113 -10.16 11.88 -7.64
C VAL A 113 -10.68 12.85 -6.56
N LEU A 114 -10.61 12.49 -5.27
CA LEU A 114 -11.22 13.26 -4.18
C LEU A 114 -10.58 14.64 -3.90
N HIS A 115 -9.52 15.06 -4.59
CA HIS A 115 -9.09 16.47 -4.53
C HIS A 115 -10.09 17.43 -5.21
N LEU A 116 -11.02 16.91 -6.04
CA LEU A 116 -11.96 17.72 -6.83
C LEU A 116 -13.36 17.88 -6.21
N THR A 117 -13.76 17.03 -5.26
CA THR A 117 -15.14 17.06 -4.72
C THR A 117 -15.35 18.08 -3.61
N LEU A 118 -14.28 18.59 -2.99
CA LEU A 118 -14.36 19.67 -2.00
C LEU A 118 -14.62 21.06 -2.62
N TRP A 119 -14.45 21.22 -3.94
CA TRP A 119 -14.69 22.50 -4.62
C TRP A 119 -16.09 22.68 -5.19
N VAL A 120 -16.87 21.60 -5.36
CA VAL A 120 -18.20 21.67 -6.00
C VAL A 120 -19.33 21.91 -4.98
N SER A 121 -19.03 22.00 -3.68
CA SER A 121 -20.03 22.27 -2.62
C SER A 121 -19.86 23.63 -1.91
N VAL A 122 -19.01 24.53 -2.42
CA VAL A 122 -18.84 25.89 -1.87
C VAL A 122 -19.05 26.99 -2.92
N GLY A 123 -19.82 26.70 -3.97
CA GLY A 123 -20.22 27.67 -5.02
C GLY A 123 -21.70 27.97 -4.97
#